data_AF-A0A089HMN5-F1
#
_entry.id   AF-A0A089HMN5-F1
#
_cell.length_a   1.000
_cell.length_b   1.000
_cell.length_c   1.000
_cell.angle_alpha   90.00
_cell.angle_beta   90.00
_cell.angle_gamma   90.00
#
_symmetry.space_group_name_H-M   'P 1'
#
loop_
_entity.id
_entity.type
_entity.pdbx_description
1 polymer ?
#
loop_
_entity_poly.entity_id
_entity_poly.type
_entity_poly.pdbx_seq_one_letter_code
_entity_poly.pdbx_strand_id
1 'polypeptide(L)'
;METTKRWWENAVFYQIYPRSFQDSNGDGIGDLKGITSRLDYLKELGIDIIWLSPVYQSPNDDNGYDISNYRDIMKEFGTMADFDQMLTEAHTRNIRIMMDLVVNHSSDEHPWFIESRSSIDNPYRDYYIWKKGIDGRPPNNWGSLFGGSAWEWDEQTGEYYLHLFSKKQPDLNWEMFLLKHNAAKLAGLPVRKLPDIMTVF
;
A
#
# COMPACT_ATOMS: atom_id res chain seq x y z
N MET A 1 -17.66 -23.68 28.33
CA MET A 1 -17.30 -23.67 26.90
C MET A 1 -15.88 -23.15 26.82
N GLU A 2 -14.93 -24.01 26.47
CA GLU A 2 -13.57 -23.57 26.14
C GLU A 2 -13.66 -22.74 24.86
N THR A 3 -13.36 -21.43 24.96
CA THR A 3 -13.19 -20.60 23.78
C THR A 3 -11.94 -21.08 23.06
N THR A 4 -12.09 -21.69 21.88
CA THR A 4 -10.98 -21.99 20.97
C THR A 4 -10.26 -20.68 20.66
N LYS A 5 -9.13 -20.45 21.34
CA LYS A 5 -8.28 -19.26 21.11
C LYS A 5 -7.80 -19.26 19.67
N ARG A 6 -7.90 -18.11 19.01
CA ARG A 6 -7.37 -17.95 17.65
C ARG A 6 -5.85 -17.93 17.71
N TRP A 7 -5.17 -18.49 16.72
CA TRP A 7 -3.71 -18.64 16.73
C TRP A 7 -2.98 -17.28 16.88
N TRP A 8 -3.55 -16.21 16.30
CA TRP A 8 -2.96 -14.87 16.35
C TRP A 8 -3.12 -14.16 17.70
N GLU A 9 -3.97 -14.65 18.60
CA GLU A 9 -4.17 -14.03 19.94
C GLU A 9 -2.95 -14.19 20.84
N ASN A 10 -2.03 -15.12 20.52
CA ASN A 10 -0.76 -15.30 21.23
C ASN A 10 0.45 -15.11 20.31
N ALA A 11 0.27 -14.59 19.09
CA ALA A 11 1.37 -14.41 18.15
C ALA A 11 2.22 -13.19 18.54
N VAL A 12 3.54 -13.31 18.38
CA VAL A 12 4.48 -12.21 18.54
C VAL A 12 4.75 -11.56 17.18
N PHE A 13 4.46 -10.27 17.11
CA PHE A 13 4.63 -9.46 15.91
C PHE A 13 5.94 -8.70 15.95
N TYR A 14 6.61 -8.60 14.80
CA TYR A 14 7.74 -7.72 14.57
C TYR A 14 7.48 -6.86 13.34
N GLN A 15 7.42 -5.54 13.52
CA GLN A 15 7.25 -4.63 12.39
C GLN A 15 8.62 -4.35 11.75
N ILE A 16 8.69 -4.50 10.43
CA ILE A 16 9.84 -4.11 9.63
C ILE A 16 9.47 -2.90 8.78
N TYR A 17 10.28 -1.86 8.89
CA TYR A 17 10.34 -0.76 7.95
C TYR A 17 11.50 -1.04 6.96
N PRO A 18 11.24 -1.56 5.75
CA PRO A 18 12.26 -2.17 4.88
C PRO A 18 13.43 -1.24 4.60
N ARG A 19 13.13 0.01 4.23
CA ARG A 19 14.10 1.05 3.87
C ARG A 19 15.21 1.25 4.91
N SER A 20 14.97 0.97 6.19
CA SER A 20 15.95 1.19 7.26
C SER A 20 16.31 -0.08 8.03
N PHE A 21 15.94 -1.26 7.54
CA PHE A 21 16.20 -2.50 8.25
C PHE A 21 17.60 -3.07 7.96
N GLN A 22 17.87 -3.44 6.70
CA GLN A 22 19.15 -4.02 6.29
C GLN A 22 19.36 -3.85 4.79
N ASP A 23 20.38 -3.09 4.40
CA ASP A 23 20.87 -3.01 3.02
C ASP A 23 21.71 -4.27 2.70
N SER A 24 21.50 -4.84 1.52
CA SER A 24 22.24 -6.01 1.02
C SER A 24 23.08 -5.75 -0.25
N ASN A 25 22.94 -4.58 -0.88
CA ASN A 25 23.56 -4.26 -2.17
C ASN A 25 24.53 -3.05 -2.11
N GLY A 26 24.53 -2.30 -1.00
CA GLY A 26 25.41 -1.16 -0.75
C GLY A 26 24.90 0.19 -1.26
N ASP A 27 23.62 0.31 -1.64
CA ASP A 27 23.01 1.58 -2.08
C ASP A 27 22.54 2.48 -0.92
N GLY A 28 22.62 1.99 0.32
CA GLY A 28 22.22 2.70 1.53
C GLY A 28 20.74 2.55 1.91
N ILE A 29 19.97 1.75 1.17
CA ILE A 29 18.55 1.49 1.41
C ILE A 29 18.38 0.01 1.78
N GLY A 30 17.60 -0.26 2.81
CA GLY A 30 17.27 -1.64 3.18
C GLY A 30 16.33 -2.30 2.17
N ASP A 31 16.50 -3.60 1.94
CA ASP A 31 15.84 -4.33 0.85
C ASP A 31 15.33 -5.73 1.28
N LEU A 32 14.60 -6.42 0.39
CA LEU A 32 13.99 -7.72 0.68
C LEU A 32 15.02 -8.84 0.92
N LYS A 33 16.19 -8.78 0.29
CA LYS A 33 17.28 -9.74 0.52
C LYS A 33 17.92 -9.51 1.89
N GLY A 34 18.05 -8.25 2.29
CA GLY A 34 18.44 -7.86 3.63
C GLY A 34 17.49 -8.43 4.69
N ILE A 35 16.18 -8.33 4.47
CA ILE A 35 15.18 -8.98 5.35
C ILE A 35 15.36 -10.49 5.37
N THR A 36 15.47 -11.11 4.20
CA THR A 36 15.66 -12.56 4.06
C THR A 36 16.88 -13.05 4.83
N SER A 37 17.99 -12.31 4.80
CA SER A 37 19.23 -12.63 5.52
C SER A 37 19.10 -12.61 7.04
N ARG A 38 18.04 -12.01 7.59
CA ARG A 38 17.80 -11.87 9.03
C ARG A 38 16.68 -12.79 9.55
N LEU A 39 16.08 -13.63 8.71
CA LEU A 39 14.99 -14.50 9.14
C LEU A 39 15.41 -15.51 10.22
N ASP A 40 16.66 -16.00 10.21
CA ASP A 40 17.18 -16.86 11.28
C ASP A 40 17.25 -16.13 12.62
N TYR A 41 17.71 -14.88 12.61
CA TYR A 41 17.73 -14.02 13.81
C TYR A 41 16.32 -13.76 14.34
N LEU A 42 15.37 -13.42 13.45
CA LEU A 42 13.98 -13.18 13.83
C LEU A 42 13.33 -14.46 14.38
N LYS A 43 13.70 -15.63 13.85
CA LYS A 43 13.24 -16.91 14.38
C LYS A 43 13.80 -17.19 15.77
N GLU A 44 15.10 -16.96 16.00
CA GLU A 44 15.73 -17.11 17.32
C GLU A 44 15.11 -16.18 18.36
N LEU A 45 14.76 -14.95 17.96
CA LEU A 45 14.04 -13.99 18.80
C LEU A 45 12.62 -14.44 19.18
N GLY A 46 12.05 -15.41 18.46
CA GLY A 46 10.72 -15.95 18.73
C GLY A 46 9.58 -15.21 18.01
N ILE A 47 9.87 -14.59 16.86
CA ILE A 47 8.84 -13.89 16.07
C ILE A 47 7.96 -14.89 15.31
N ASP A 48 6.65 -14.68 15.35
CA ASP A 48 5.65 -15.47 14.61
C ASP A 48 5.19 -14.76 13.33
N ILE A 49 5.06 -13.42 13.38
CA ILE A 49 4.56 -12.61 12.27
C ILE A 49 5.48 -11.41 12.05
N ILE A 50 5.90 -11.20 10.80
CA ILE A 50 6.51 -9.95 10.36
C ILE A 50 5.42 -9.08 9.73
N TRP A 51 5.20 -7.89 10.29
CA TRP A 51 4.41 -6.85 9.64
C TRP A 51 5.34 -5.97 8.80
N LEU A 52 5.16 -6.01 7.49
CA LEU A 52 5.96 -5.28 6.53
C LEU A 52 5.26 -3.97 6.16
N SER A 53 5.94 -2.85 6.41
CA SER A 53 5.54 -1.55 5.83
C SER A 53 5.53 -1.65 4.29
N PRO A 54 4.89 -0.73 3.56
CA PRO A 54 4.66 -0.88 2.11
C PRO A 54 5.93 -1.17 1.30
N VAL A 55 5.87 -2.21 0.47
CA VAL A 55 6.95 -2.60 -0.48
C VAL A 55 6.51 -2.56 -1.94
N TYR A 56 5.27 -2.14 -2.19
CA TYR A 56 4.72 -2.02 -3.54
C TYR A 56 5.40 -0.90 -4.30
N GLN A 57 5.39 -0.99 -5.63
CA GLN A 57 5.94 0.05 -6.50
C GLN A 57 5.27 1.40 -6.22
N SER A 58 6.11 2.40 -5.94
CA SER A 58 5.72 3.75 -5.52
C SER A 58 6.76 4.78 -5.98
N PRO A 59 6.36 6.04 -6.25
CA PRO A 59 7.27 7.17 -6.45
C PRO A 59 8.01 7.63 -5.18
N ASN A 60 7.63 7.12 -4.00
CA ASN A 60 8.20 7.48 -2.69
C ASN A 60 7.97 8.93 -2.25
N ASP A 61 6.85 9.54 -2.61
CA ASP A 61 6.44 10.82 -2.03
C ASP A 61 6.18 10.69 -0.52
N ASP A 62 5.67 9.53 -0.09
CA ASP A 62 5.41 9.18 1.31
C ASP A 62 6.01 7.80 1.64
N ASN A 63 7.26 7.56 1.22
CA ASN A 63 8.03 6.36 1.53
C ASN A 63 7.31 5.02 1.28
N GLY A 64 6.51 4.93 0.22
CA GLY A 64 5.82 3.71 -0.20
C GLY A 64 4.31 3.70 0.05
N TYR A 65 3.78 4.65 0.81
CA TYR A 65 2.33 4.78 1.03
C TYR A 65 1.59 5.37 -0.19
N ASP A 66 2.30 6.04 -1.10
CA ASP A 66 1.82 6.48 -2.41
C ASP A 66 2.05 5.40 -3.48
N ILE A 67 1.20 4.36 -3.51
CA ILE A 67 1.39 3.19 -4.39
C ILE A 67 0.98 3.49 -5.84
N SER A 68 1.89 3.31 -6.81
CA SER A 68 1.61 3.46 -8.25
C SER A 68 1.35 2.14 -8.97
N ASN A 69 1.74 0.99 -8.38
CA ASN A 69 1.35 -0.33 -8.86
C ASN A 69 1.29 -1.37 -7.73
N TYR A 70 0.07 -1.77 -7.36
CA TYR A 70 -0.22 -2.78 -6.32
C TYR A 70 0.23 -4.21 -6.65
N ARG A 71 0.76 -4.47 -7.86
CA ARG A 71 1.19 -5.81 -8.30
C ARG A 71 2.67 -5.93 -8.55
N ASP A 72 3.44 -4.90 -8.23
CA ASP A 72 4.88 -4.90 -8.44
C ASP A 72 5.60 -4.43 -7.17
N ILE A 73 6.85 -4.85 -7.03
CA ILE A 73 7.71 -4.48 -5.91
C ILE A 73 8.46 -3.19 -6.26
N MET A 74 8.62 -2.32 -5.28
CA MET A 74 9.44 -1.11 -5.43
C MET A 74 10.86 -1.48 -5.81
N LYS A 75 11.38 -0.86 -6.88
CA LYS A 75 12.73 -1.12 -7.42
C LYS A 75 13.84 -1.09 -6.37
N GLU A 76 13.76 -0.18 -5.39
CA GLU A 76 14.75 -0.05 -4.31
C GLU A 76 14.76 -1.26 -3.36
N PHE A 77 13.65 -1.98 -3.24
CA PHE A 77 13.56 -3.16 -2.37
C PHE A 77 13.86 -4.48 -3.09
N GLY A 78 13.92 -4.46 -4.43
CA GLY A 78 14.25 -5.62 -5.27
C GLY A 78 13.16 -5.96 -6.27
N THR A 79 12.94 -7.25 -6.48
CA THR A 79 12.03 -7.78 -7.50
C THR A 79 10.92 -8.64 -6.89
N MET A 80 9.89 -8.95 -7.67
CA MET A 80 8.87 -9.93 -7.27
C MET A 80 9.48 -11.30 -6.92
N ALA A 81 10.56 -11.70 -7.60
CA ALA A 81 11.26 -12.96 -7.28
C ALA A 81 11.95 -12.90 -5.90
N ASP A 82 12.50 -11.75 -5.52
CA ASP A 82 13.08 -11.55 -4.20
C ASP A 82 12.00 -11.60 -3.11
N PHE A 83 10.81 -11.06 -3.39
CA PHE A 83 9.65 -11.17 -2.51
C PHE A 83 9.18 -12.63 -2.34
N ASP A 84 9.04 -13.38 -3.45
CA ASP A 84 8.66 -14.79 -3.42
C ASP A 84 9.68 -15.63 -2.64
N GLN A 85 10.97 -15.32 -2.79
CA GLN A 85 12.05 -15.96 -2.02
C GLN A 85 11.94 -15.64 -0.52
N MET A 86 11.82 -14.36 -0.16
CA MET A 86 11.66 -13.93 1.24
C MET A 86 10.46 -14.61 1.90
N LEU A 87 9.32 -14.65 1.19
CA LEU A 87 8.10 -15.28 1.68
C LEU A 87 8.28 -16.78 1.89
N THR A 88 8.91 -17.46 0.94
CA THR A 88 9.21 -18.89 1.04
C THR A 88 10.10 -19.18 2.25
N GLU A 89 11.19 -18.43 2.41
CA GLU A 89 12.15 -18.58 3.51
C GLU A 89 11.55 -18.20 4.88
N ALA A 90 10.61 -17.27 4.93
CA ALA A 90 9.88 -16.96 6.15
C ALA A 90 8.99 -18.15 6.56
N HIS A 91 8.24 -18.71 5.61
CA HIS A 91 7.37 -19.86 5.87
C HIS A 91 8.13 -21.12 6.29
N THR A 92 9.32 -21.40 5.74
CA THR A 92 10.15 -22.55 6.19
C THR A 92 10.55 -22.42 7.67
N ARG A 93 10.55 -21.20 8.22
CA ARG A 93 10.82 -20.89 9.63
C ARG A 93 9.55 -20.75 10.47
N ASN A 94 8.38 -21.02 9.89
CA ASN A 94 7.06 -20.77 10.49
C ASN A 94 6.83 -19.29 10.85
N ILE A 95 7.45 -18.37 10.10
CA ILE A 95 7.19 -16.94 10.20
C ILE A 95 6.17 -16.57 9.11
N ARG A 96 5.08 -15.93 9.50
CA ARG A 96 4.07 -15.41 8.57
C ARG A 96 4.40 -13.97 8.18
N ILE A 97 4.03 -13.59 6.97
CA ILE A 97 4.17 -12.21 6.49
C ILE A 97 2.80 -11.54 6.46
N MET A 98 2.73 -10.36 7.07
CA MET A 98 1.60 -9.45 7.04
C MET A 98 1.98 -8.22 6.24
N MET A 99 1.19 -7.92 5.21
CA MET A 99 1.43 -6.81 4.30
C MET A 99 0.60 -5.60 4.70
N ASP A 100 1.19 -4.41 4.65
CA ASP A 100 0.46 -3.14 4.74
C ASP A 100 -0.37 -2.90 3.47
N LEU A 101 -1.70 -2.81 3.60
CA LEU A 101 -2.62 -2.62 2.48
C LEU A 101 -3.12 -1.17 2.45
N VAL A 102 -2.46 -0.34 1.64
CA VAL A 102 -2.80 1.09 1.53
C VAL A 102 -3.84 1.30 0.43
N VAL A 103 -5.11 1.32 0.82
CA VAL A 103 -6.26 1.40 -0.12
C VAL A 103 -7.20 2.57 0.15
N ASN A 104 -6.85 3.47 1.07
CA ASN A 104 -7.54 4.75 1.18
C ASN A 104 -7.28 5.63 -0.04
N HIS A 105 -6.03 5.66 -0.50
CA HIS A 105 -5.53 6.44 -1.63
C HIS A 105 -4.58 5.56 -2.45
N SER A 106 -4.26 6.01 -3.66
CA SER A 106 -3.10 5.53 -4.43
C SER A 106 -2.28 6.72 -4.90
N SER A 107 -1.12 6.47 -5.52
CA SER A 107 -0.33 7.53 -6.15
C SER A 107 -1.10 8.21 -7.30
N ASP A 108 -0.86 9.50 -7.52
CA ASP A 108 -1.29 10.23 -8.72
C ASP A 108 -0.61 9.73 -10.02
N GLU A 109 0.45 8.94 -9.89
CA GLU A 109 1.09 8.20 -10.99
C GLU A 109 0.44 6.82 -11.23
N HIS A 110 -0.52 6.40 -10.40
CA HIS A 110 -1.24 5.14 -10.62
C HIS A 110 -2.08 5.23 -11.92
N PRO A 111 -2.09 4.20 -12.79
CA PRO A 111 -2.85 4.21 -14.05
C PRO A 111 -4.32 4.60 -13.89
N TRP A 112 -4.96 4.19 -12.80
CA TRP A 112 -6.33 4.61 -12.49
C TRP A 112 -6.46 6.13 -12.34
N PHE A 113 -5.52 6.81 -11.67
CA PHE A 113 -5.62 8.26 -11.50
C PHE A 113 -5.35 8.97 -12.82
N ILE A 114 -4.35 8.51 -13.58
CA ILE A 114 -4.02 9.02 -14.91
C ILE A 114 -5.23 8.91 -15.85
N GLU A 115 -5.95 7.80 -15.83
CA GLU A 115 -7.19 7.64 -16.60
C GLU A 115 -8.32 8.52 -16.04
N SER A 116 -8.52 8.54 -14.72
CA SER A 116 -9.57 9.32 -14.04
C SER A 116 -9.46 10.84 -14.28
N ARG A 117 -8.24 11.37 -14.33
CA ARG A 117 -7.96 12.79 -14.59
C ARG A 117 -8.07 13.17 -16.06
N SER A 118 -8.07 12.19 -16.98
CA SER A 118 -8.00 12.46 -18.43
C SER A 118 -9.23 13.18 -18.99
N SER A 119 -10.42 12.87 -18.46
CA SER A 119 -11.68 13.55 -18.80
C SER A 119 -12.78 13.25 -17.78
N ILE A 120 -13.82 14.10 -17.74
CA ILE A 120 -14.99 13.90 -16.87
C ILE A 120 -15.85 12.70 -17.27
N ASP A 121 -15.75 12.22 -18.51
CA ASP A 121 -16.53 11.10 -19.05
C ASP A 121 -15.74 9.78 -19.07
N ASN A 122 -14.50 9.75 -18.55
CA ASN A 122 -13.66 8.55 -18.54
C ASN A 122 -14.27 7.47 -17.61
N PRO A 123 -14.28 6.17 -17.98
CA PRO A 123 -14.78 5.09 -17.12
C PRO A 123 -14.14 5.01 -15.72
N TYR A 124 -12.90 5.50 -15.60
CA TYR A 124 -12.15 5.58 -14.34
C TYR A 124 -12.45 6.83 -13.53
N ARG A 125 -13.27 7.77 -14.02
CA ARG A 125 -13.55 9.06 -13.36
C ARG A 125 -13.93 8.86 -11.90
N ASP A 126 -14.92 8.01 -11.64
CA ASP A 126 -15.42 7.77 -10.28
C ASP A 126 -14.54 6.87 -9.42
N TYR A 127 -13.32 6.52 -9.84
CA TYR A 127 -12.39 5.79 -8.96
C TYR A 127 -11.83 6.72 -7.88
N TYR A 128 -11.89 8.02 -8.11
CA TYR A 128 -11.47 9.06 -7.18
C TYR A 128 -12.60 10.06 -6.98
N ILE A 129 -12.42 10.91 -5.97
CA ILE A 129 -13.43 11.87 -5.57
C ILE A 129 -13.14 13.21 -6.26
N TRP A 130 -13.97 13.53 -7.25
CA TRP A 130 -13.92 14.80 -7.98
C TRP A 130 -15.10 15.70 -7.62
N LYS A 131 -14.85 16.99 -7.45
CA LYS A 131 -15.88 18.00 -7.12
C LYS A 131 -15.56 19.36 -7.74
N LYS A 132 -16.59 20.07 -8.18
CA LYS A 132 -16.47 21.48 -8.56
C LYS A 132 -16.22 22.35 -7.34
N GLY A 133 -15.44 23.41 -7.54
CA GLY A 133 -15.28 24.47 -6.54
C GLY A 133 -16.55 25.29 -6.37
N ILE A 134 -16.60 26.06 -5.28
CA ILE A 134 -17.68 27.01 -4.97
C ILE A 134 -17.07 28.40 -4.92
N ASP A 135 -17.56 29.33 -5.75
CA ASP A 135 -17.10 30.73 -5.82
C ASP A 135 -15.57 30.90 -5.97
N GLY A 136 -14.96 30.07 -6.83
CA GLY A 136 -13.51 30.10 -7.07
C GLY A 136 -12.66 29.51 -5.93
N ARG A 137 -13.29 28.85 -4.96
CA ARG A 137 -12.63 28.19 -3.83
C ARG A 137 -12.82 26.67 -3.90
N PRO A 138 -12.03 25.89 -3.12
CA PRO A 138 -12.26 24.46 -2.95
C PRO A 138 -13.72 24.11 -2.54
N PRO A 139 -14.18 22.87 -2.81
CA PRO A 139 -15.55 22.43 -2.54
C PRO A 139 -16.01 22.61 -1.08
N ASN A 140 -15.08 22.50 -0.13
CA ASN A 140 -15.30 22.77 1.29
C ASN A 140 -13.99 23.21 1.97
N ASN A 141 -13.99 23.30 3.30
CA ASN A 141 -12.86 23.77 4.11
C ASN A 141 -11.96 22.64 4.66
N TRP A 142 -12.01 21.42 4.09
CA TRP A 142 -11.19 20.31 4.58
C TRP A 142 -9.70 20.58 4.36
N GLY A 143 -8.91 20.29 5.39
CA GLY A 143 -7.45 20.38 5.36
C GLY A 143 -6.81 19.02 5.17
N SER A 144 -5.69 18.99 4.45
CA SER A 144 -4.84 17.80 4.34
C SER A 144 -4.04 17.61 5.63
N LEU A 145 -3.83 16.35 6.01
CA LEU A 145 -2.94 15.97 7.12
C LEU A 145 -1.48 16.37 6.84
N PHE A 146 -1.09 16.53 5.57
CA PHE A 146 0.25 16.96 5.16
C PHE A 146 0.31 18.48 4.88
N GLY A 147 -0.75 19.20 5.23
CA GLY A 147 -0.82 20.65 5.21
C GLY A 147 -1.56 21.23 4.00
N GLY A 148 -2.18 22.39 4.20
CA GLY A 148 -2.98 23.06 3.18
C GLY A 148 -4.38 22.47 2.99
N SER A 149 -4.98 22.76 1.85
CA SER A 149 -6.28 22.23 1.43
C SER A 149 -6.20 20.72 1.18
N ALA A 150 -7.26 19.96 1.46
CA ALA A 150 -7.41 18.56 1.04
C ALA A 150 -7.91 18.43 -0.41
N TRP A 151 -8.05 19.55 -1.12
CA TRP A 151 -8.56 19.61 -2.48
C TRP A 151 -7.53 20.28 -3.37
N GLU A 152 -7.12 19.57 -4.42
CA GLU A 152 -6.18 20.06 -5.41
C GLU A 152 -6.91 20.28 -6.75
N TRP A 153 -6.68 21.44 -7.35
CA TRP A 153 -7.30 21.84 -8.62
C TRP A 153 -6.64 21.12 -9.79
N ASP A 154 -7.46 20.55 -10.68
CA ASP A 154 -7.01 20.00 -11.96
C ASP A 154 -7.47 20.91 -13.11
N GLU A 155 -6.51 21.56 -13.77
CA GLU A 155 -6.79 22.48 -14.88
C GLU A 155 -7.43 21.79 -16.09
N GLN A 156 -7.17 20.49 -16.27
CA GLN A 156 -7.66 19.72 -17.41
C GLN A 156 -9.18 19.51 -17.36
N THR A 157 -9.72 19.25 -16.18
CA THR A 157 -11.16 18.99 -16.00
C THR A 157 -11.92 20.14 -15.34
N GLY A 158 -11.23 21.12 -14.77
CA GLY A 158 -11.86 22.24 -14.07
C GLY A 158 -12.58 21.80 -12.79
N GLU A 159 -12.09 20.73 -12.16
CA GLU A 159 -12.59 20.18 -10.90
C GLU A 159 -11.43 19.97 -9.92
N TYR A 160 -11.77 19.85 -8.64
CA TYR A 160 -10.83 19.47 -7.60
C TYR A 160 -10.90 17.96 -7.35
N TYR A 161 -9.76 17.33 -7.12
CA TYR A 161 -9.72 15.97 -6.55
C TYR A 161 -9.42 16.03 -5.04
N LEU A 162 -9.96 15.07 -4.29
CA LEU A 162 -9.70 14.93 -2.86
C LEU A 162 -8.35 14.23 -2.63
N HIS A 163 -7.57 14.77 -1.70
CA HIS A 163 -6.40 14.12 -1.10
C HIS A 163 -6.34 14.46 0.41
N LEU A 164 -6.55 13.47 1.27
CA LEU A 164 -6.46 13.64 2.72
C LEU A 164 -5.00 13.71 3.21
N PHE A 165 -4.06 13.20 2.42
CA PHE A 165 -2.62 13.19 2.69
C PHE A 165 -1.90 14.07 1.66
N SER A 166 -0.75 13.62 1.12
CA SER A 166 -0.04 14.34 0.07
C SER A 166 -0.94 14.62 -1.13
N LYS A 167 -0.67 15.70 -1.86
CA LYS A 167 -1.29 15.96 -3.17
C LYS A 167 -1.09 14.79 -4.14
N LYS A 168 0.01 14.04 -4.00
CA LYS A 168 0.28 12.84 -4.79
C LYS A 168 -0.45 11.59 -4.30
N GLN A 169 -1.31 11.70 -3.30
CA GLN A 169 -2.11 10.60 -2.73
C GLN A 169 -3.61 10.88 -2.89
N PRO A 170 -4.15 10.94 -4.13
CA PRO A 170 -5.58 11.10 -4.36
C PRO A 170 -6.39 9.95 -3.74
N ASP A 171 -7.45 10.31 -3.01
CA ASP A 171 -8.30 9.37 -2.30
C ASP A 171 -9.17 8.56 -3.26
N LEU A 172 -9.17 7.25 -3.06
CA LEU A 172 -10.05 6.33 -3.78
C LEU A 172 -11.49 6.51 -3.32
N ASN A 173 -12.41 6.56 -4.27
CA ASN A 173 -13.84 6.63 -4.00
C ASN A 173 -14.39 5.23 -3.70
N TRP A 174 -14.43 4.86 -2.42
CA TRP A 174 -14.86 3.53 -1.97
C TRP A 174 -16.27 3.10 -2.41
N GLU A 175 -17.21 4.04 -2.56
CA GLU A 175 -18.58 3.75 -3.00
C GLU A 175 -18.59 3.11 -4.40
N MET A 176 -17.72 3.59 -5.29
CA MET A 176 -17.66 3.16 -6.68
C MET A 176 -16.53 2.17 -6.93
N PHE A 177 -15.44 2.28 -6.18
CA PHE A 177 -14.26 1.46 -6.33
C PHE A 177 -14.55 -0.01 -6.01
N LEU A 178 -15.27 -0.30 -4.91
CA LEU A 178 -15.68 -1.67 -4.56
C LEU A 178 -16.74 -2.25 -5.51
N LEU A 179 -17.55 -1.39 -6.14
CA LEU A 179 -18.52 -1.81 -7.16
C LEU A 179 -17.79 -2.29 -8.42
N LYS A 180 -16.71 -1.62 -8.80
CA LYS A 180 -15.94 -1.89 -10.03
C LYS A 180 -14.81 -2.91 -9.80
N HIS A 181 -14.31 -3.05 -8.57
CA HIS A 181 -13.29 -4.02 -8.16
C HIS A 181 -13.81 -4.90 -7.05
N ASN A 182 -13.84 -6.21 -7.29
CA ASN A 182 -13.94 -7.15 -6.19
C ASN A 182 -12.70 -6.96 -5.30
N ALA A 183 -12.87 -6.61 -4.02
CA ALA A 183 -11.78 -6.30 -3.08
C ALA A 183 -10.65 -7.35 -3.11
N ALA A 184 -10.99 -8.61 -3.33
CA ALA A 184 -10.04 -9.72 -3.48
C ALA A 184 -9.04 -9.59 -4.65
N LYS A 185 -9.34 -8.77 -5.67
CA LYS A 185 -8.46 -8.56 -6.85
C LYS A 185 -7.41 -7.46 -6.64
N LEU A 186 -7.62 -6.59 -5.64
CA LEU A 186 -6.77 -5.44 -5.32
C LEU A 186 -5.60 -5.83 -4.42
N ALA A 187 -5.79 -6.82 -3.55
CA ALA A 187 -4.72 -7.50 -2.83
C ALA A 187 -3.80 -8.35 -3.75
N GLY A 188 -3.68 -7.96 -5.03
CA GLY A 188 -3.19 -8.70 -6.19
C GLY A 188 -1.70 -9.09 -6.19
N LEU A 189 -1.09 -9.26 -5.04
CA LEU A 189 -0.20 -10.39 -4.89
C LEU A 189 -1.04 -11.66 -4.98
N PRO A 190 -0.51 -12.77 -5.51
CA PRO A 190 -1.29 -13.97 -5.57
C PRO A 190 -1.75 -14.33 -4.15
N VAL A 191 -3.04 -14.16 -3.88
CA VAL A 191 -3.83 -15.05 -3.01
C VAL A 191 -3.88 -16.44 -3.70
N ARG A 192 -2.76 -16.91 -4.28
CA ARG A 192 -2.53 -18.28 -4.71
C ARG A 192 -2.42 -19.03 -3.40
N LYS A 193 -3.54 -19.60 -2.96
CA LYS A 193 -3.61 -20.84 -2.18
C LYS A 193 -2.43 -21.09 -1.25
N LEU A 194 -2.07 -20.13 -0.41
CA LEU A 194 -1.21 -20.33 0.73
C LEU A 194 -2.04 -19.86 1.92
N PRO A 195 -2.46 -20.75 2.82
CA PRO A 195 -3.32 -20.42 3.96
C PRO A 195 -2.67 -19.44 4.96
N ASP A 196 -1.50 -18.88 4.65
CA ASP A 196 -0.59 -18.27 5.61
C ASP A 196 -0.21 -16.80 5.36
N ILE A 197 -0.67 -16.18 4.27
CA ILE A 197 -0.57 -14.72 4.10
C ILE A 197 -1.77 -14.08 4.80
N MET A 198 -1.51 -13.33 5.86
CA MET A 198 -2.53 -12.54 6.56
C MET A 198 -2.52 -11.12 5.99
N THR A 199 -3.55 -10.77 5.22
CA THR A 199 -3.88 -9.38 4.94
C THR A 199 -4.74 -8.87 6.10
N VAL A 200 -4.30 -7.82 6.78
CA VAL A 200 -5.12 -7.16 7.80
C VAL A 200 -5.87 -6.00 7.15
N PHE A 201 -7.17 -5.94 7.42
CA PHE A 201 -8.10 -4.89 7.02
C PHE A 201 -8.23 -3.85 8.14
#